data_AF-A0A936S9U5-F1
#
_entry.id   AF-A0A936S9U5-F1
#
_cell.length_a   1.000
_cell.length_b   1.000
_cell.length_c   1.000
_cell.angle_alpha   90.00
_cell.angle_beta   90.00
_cell.angle_gamma   90.00
#
_symmetry.space_group_name_H-M   'P 1'
#
loop_
_entity.id
_entity.type
_entity.pdbx_description
1 polymer ?
#
loop_
_entity_poly.entity_id
_entity_poly.type
_entity_poly.pdbx_seq_one_letter_code
_entity_poly.pdbx_strand_id
1 'polypeptide(L)'
;MAELPALTHHEIVALVEPLVRAGRQVELAASDRDARRIALRGVERPGDSCLRETLTLDCRQTQRLVLERTLTRPDGIAATLGATGPDAGELLRQIEAVPPARHFSAGPGYVIARSYEVWPRSHGDELFMVRALIAVEGLRCELALRLPNLRSVAGDIRIEATPGHRLELPEDLLAVLGWDWVRLERKRDAWVSKLRLRGVALARSARAEAALQRAAPHLARVLEESPARFHQRHLAARWGVTLRRSIPTATALGMIGGALLLPRLFDAQARAGLWMALHYVPIALLALSFRLQEMSQFEIPRWPRKPRLERWREPVALPPGTSTG
;
A
#
# COMPACT_ATOMS: atom_id res chain seq x y z
N MET A 1 7.43 -21.77 20.77
CA MET A 1 6.79 -22.62 19.75
C MET A 1 7.84 -23.62 19.33
N ALA A 2 7.64 -24.91 19.55
CA ALA A 2 8.62 -25.93 19.15
C ALA A 2 8.77 -25.94 17.63
N GLU A 3 10.00 -25.92 17.13
CA GLU A 3 10.29 -26.08 15.71
C GLU A 3 9.88 -27.50 15.31
N LEU A 4 9.08 -27.61 14.24
CA LEU A 4 8.74 -28.90 13.66
C LEU A 4 9.99 -29.51 13.03
N PRO A 5 10.16 -30.84 13.08
CA PRO A 5 11.28 -31.49 12.43
C PRO A 5 11.29 -31.23 10.92
N ALA A 6 12.45 -31.42 10.30
CA ALA A 6 12.61 -31.34 8.86
C ALA A 6 11.64 -32.29 8.13
N LEU A 7 11.18 -31.89 6.95
CA LEU A 7 10.28 -32.71 6.14
C LEU A 7 10.93 -34.04 5.76
N THR A 8 10.26 -35.14 6.08
CA THR A 8 10.62 -36.48 5.60
C THR A 8 10.20 -36.67 4.14
N HIS A 9 10.79 -37.65 3.47
CA HIS A 9 10.42 -37.97 2.08
C HIS A 9 8.93 -38.32 1.95
N HIS A 10 8.40 -39.14 2.86
CA HIS A 10 6.98 -39.52 2.87
C HIS A 10 6.04 -38.34 3.08
N GLU A 11 6.39 -37.40 3.97
CA GLU A 11 5.60 -36.17 4.16
C GLU A 11 5.59 -35.32 2.89
N ILE A 12 6.74 -35.16 2.22
CA ILE A 12 6.80 -34.39 0.97
C ILE A 12 5.88 -35.00 -0.08
N VAL A 13 5.94 -36.32 -0.29
CA VAL A 13 5.08 -37.01 -1.26
C VAL A 13 3.60 -36.79 -0.94
N ALA A 14 3.18 -36.97 0.31
CA ALA A 14 1.80 -36.76 0.72
C ALA A 14 1.32 -35.31 0.51
N LEU A 15 2.17 -34.32 0.82
CA LEU A 15 1.83 -32.90 0.70
C LEU A 15 1.72 -32.43 -0.75
N VAL A 16 2.58 -32.95 -1.64
CA VAL A 16 2.64 -32.51 -3.05
C VAL A 16 1.79 -33.34 -3.98
N GLU A 17 1.31 -34.52 -3.56
CA GLU A 17 0.51 -35.42 -4.39
C GLU A 17 -0.66 -34.71 -5.10
N PRO A 18 -1.49 -33.87 -4.43
CA PRO A 18 -2.57 -33.14 -5.11
C PRO A 18 -2.05 -32.17 -6.19
N LEU A 19 -0.89 -31.54 -5.94
CA LEU A 19 -0.27 -30.59 -6.86
C LEU A 19 0.30 -31.29 -8.10
N VAL A 20 0.94 -32.45 -7.89
CA VAL A 20 1.52 -33.27 -8.95
C VAL A 20 0.42 -33.87 -9.83
N ARG A 21 -0.69 -34.34 -9.22
CA ARG A 21 -1.87 -34.81 -9.95
C ARG A 21 -2.45 -33.72 -10.87
N ALA A 22 -2.38 -32.46 -10.45
CA ALA A 22 -2.78 -31.30 -11.26
C ALA A 22 -1.71 -30.85 -12.28
N GLY A 23 -0.68 -31.66 -12.53
CA GLY A 23 0.35 -31.41 -13.53
C GLY A 23 1.46 -30.46 -13.09
N ARG A 24 1.53 -30.08 -11.80
CA ARG A 24 2.69 -29.33 -11.28
C ARG A 24 3.85 -30.27 -10.97
N GLN A 25 5.08 -29.75 -11.02
CA GLN A 25 6.28 -30.54 -10.77
C GLN A 25 7.05 -29.94 -9.60
N VAL A 26 7.55 -30.78 -8.69
CA VAL A 26 8.38 -30.35 -7.56
C VAL A 26 9.80 -30.05 -8.03
N GLU A 27 10.37 -28.95 -7.55
CA GLU A 27 11.77 -28.59 -7.77
C GLU A 27 12.56 -28.83 -6.48
N LEU A 28 13.12 -30.05 -6.36
CA LEU A 28 13.81 -30.49 -5.14
C LEU A 28 15.03 -29.62 -4.80
N ALA A 29 15.76 -29.13 -5.81
CA ALA A 29 16.92 -28.28 -5.61
C ALA A 29 16.60 -26.90 -5.02
N ALA A 30 15.37 -26.40 -5.26
CA ALA A 30 14.89 -25.12 -4.72
C ALA A 30 14.02 -25.29 -3.46
N SER A 31 13.81 -26.53 -3.01
CA SER A 31 13.05 -26.86 -1.81
C SER A 31 13.98 -26.90 -0.59
N ASP A 32 13.45 -26.52 0.56
CA ASP A 32 14.16 -26.51 1.84
C ASP A 32 13.38 -27.34 2.85
N ARG A 33 13.92 -28.51 3.19
CA ARG A 33 13.29 -29.48 4.08
C ARG A 33 13.30 -29.01 5.53
N ASP A 34 14.35 -28.31 5.93
CA ASP A 34 14.52 -27.81 7.30
C ASP A 34 13.61 -26.62 7.55
N ALA A 35 13.50 -25.71 6.57
CA ALA A 35 12.53 -24.61 6.60
C ALA A 35 11.09 -25.03 6.27
N ARG A 36 10.85 -26.33 6.01
CA ARG A 36 9.57 -26.94 5.63
C ARG A 36 8.90 -26.21 4.45
N ARG A 37 9.68 -25.91 3.41
CA ARG A 37 9.26 -25.20 2.19
C ARG A 37 9.51 -26.04 0.95
N ILE A 38 8.49 -26.24 0.14
CA ILE A 38 8.56 -27.01 -1.09
C ILE A 38 8.34 -26.07 -2.28
N ALA A 39 9.33 -25.99 -3.16
CA ALA A 39 9.24 -25.19 -4.39
C ALA A 39 8.72 -26.06 -5.54
N LEU A 40 7.89 -25.47 -6.40
CA LEU A 40 7.43 -26.09 -7.63
C LEU A 40 8.13 -25.44 -8.82
N ARG A 41 8.40 -26.25 -9.85
CA ARG A 41 9.02 -25.81 -11.09
C ARG A 41 8.18 -24.71 -11.73
N GLY A 42 8.86 -23.64 -12.13
CA GLY A 42 8.21 -22.50 -12.77
C GLY A 42 7.63 -22.82 -14.14
N VAL A 43 6.56 -22.12 -14.51
CA VAL A 43 5.88 -22.23 -15.80
C VAL A 43 5.82 -20.87 -16.45
N GLU A 44 6.14 -20.79 -17.74
CA GLU A 44 5.94 -19.58 -18.53
C GLU A 44 4.47 -19.48 -18.97
N ARG A 45 3.87 -18.31 -18.73
CA ARG A 45 2.50 -17.99 -19.09
C ARG A 45 2.53 -17.07 -20.32
N PRO A 46 2.17 -17.58 -21.51
CA PRO A 46 2.14 -16.76 -22.72
C PRO A 46 1.00 -15.72 -22.63
N GLY A 47 1.23 -14.57 -23.25
CA GLY A 47 0.35 -13.40 -23.25
C GLY A 47 1.15 -12.11 -23.37
N ASP A 48 0.48 -10.95 -23.40
CA ASP A 48 1.10 -9.64 -23.65
C ASP A 48 2.26 -9.28 -22.71
N SER A 49 2.29 -9.84 -21.50
CA SER A 49 3.31 -9.55 -20.48
C SER A 49 4.29 -10.68 -20.19
N CYS A 50 4.23 -11.81 -20.93
CA CYS A 50 5.06 -13.02 -20.76
C CYS A 50 5.50 -13.28 -19.30
N LEU A 51 4.60 -13.85 -18.50
CA LEU A 51 4.83 -13.99 -17.05
C LEU A 51 5.51 -15.31 -16.72
N ARG A 52 6.50 -15.29 -15.83
CA ARG A 52 7.00 -16.50 -15.17
C ARG A 52 6.21 -16.73 -13.88
N GLU A 53 5.51 -17.85 -13.81
CA GLU A 53 4.79 -18.30 -12.62
C GLU A 53 5.63 -19.28 -11.83
N THR A 54 5.74 -19.09 -10.52
CA THR A 54 6.29 -20.07 -9.59
C THR A 54 5.30 -20.29 -8.44
N LEU A 55 5.30 -21.50 -7.87
CA LEU A 55 4.50 -21.84 -6.70
C LEU A 55 5.43 -22.32 -5.58
N THR A 56 5.12 -21.91 -4.35
CA THR A 56 5.81 -22.36 -3.14
C THR A 56 4.79 -22.81 -2.12
N LEU A 57 4.96 -24.01 -1.57
CA LEU A 57 4.17 -24.54 -0.48
C LEU A 57 4.98 -24.45 0.83
N ASP A 58 4.48 -23.70 1.81
CA ASP A 58 5.04 -23.61 3.15
C ASP A 58 4.22 -24.47 4.13
N CYS A 59 4.91 -25.35 4.84
CA CYS A 59 4.35 -26.39 5.70
C CYS A 59 4.83 -26.26 7.16
N ARG A 60 5.21 -25.04 7.60
CA ARG A 60 5.73 -24.78 8.96
C ARG A 60 4.76 -25.11 10.10
N GLN A 61 3.48 -25.34 9.79
CA GLN A 61 2.45 -25.68 10.76
C GLN A 61 1.68 -26.92 10.27
N THR A 62 1.54 -27.93 11.13
CA THR A 62 1.01 -29.28 10.81
C THR A 62 -0.40 -29.30 10.21
N GLN A 63 -1.17 -28.23 10.38
CA GLN A 63 -2.56 -28.10 9.90
C GLN A 63 -2.82 -26.78 9.17
N ARG A 64 -1.74 -26.06 8.79
CA ARG A 64 -1.84 -24.80 8.11
C ARG A 64 -0.75 -24.73 7.06
N LEU A 65 -1.13 -25.13 5.86
CA LEU A 65 -0.36 -24.96 4.65
C LEU A 65 -0.57 -23.54 4.13
N VAL A 66 0.48 -22.96 3.57
CA VAL A 66 0.41 -21.70 2.82
C VAL A 66 0.94 -21.99 1.42
N LEU A 67 0.06 -21.89 0.42
CA LEU A 67 0.45 -21.96 -0.97
C LEU A 67 0.56 -20.53 -1.50
N GLU A 68 1.74 -20.16 -1.97
CA GLU A 68 1.99 -18.85 -2.57
C GLU A 68 2.32 -19.00 -4.06
N ARG A 69 1.58 -18.29 -4.90
CA ARG A 69 1.94 -18.06 -6.30
C ARG A 69 2.69 -16.76 -6.43
N THR A 70 3.86 -16.80 -7.08
CA THR A 70 4.56 -15.60 -7.53
C THR A 70 4.50 -15.51 -9.05
N LEU A 71 4.10 -14.35 -9.55
CA LEU A 71 4.12 -14.00 -10.97
C LEU A 71 5.16 -12.91 -11.18
N THR A 72 6.14 -13.17 -12.04
CA THR A 72 7.23 -12.24 -12.35
C THR A 72 7.18 -11.87 -13.82
N ARG A 73 7.24 -10.57 -14.11
CA ARG A 73 7.36 -10.01 -15.46
C ARG A 73 8.84 -9.96 -15.90
N PRO A 74 9.13 -9.86 -17.21
CA PRO A 74 10.49 -9.73 -17.72
C PRO A 74 11.24 -8.49 -17.20
N ASP A 75 10.51 -7.43 -16.84
CA ASP A 75 11.03 -6.20 -16.24
C ASP A 75 11.38 -6.34 -14.74
N GLY A 76 11.27 -7.55 -14.19
CA GLY A 76 11.56 -7.88 -12.79
C GLY A 76 10.44 -7.50 -11.81
N ILE A 77 9.33 -6.93 -12.29
CA ILE A 77 8.18 -6.62 -11.43
C ILE A 77 7.45 -7.92 -11.07
N ALA A 78 7.17 -8.13 -9.78
CA ALA A 78 6.50 -9.32 -9.29
C ALA A 78 5.22 -9.01 -8.49
N ALA A 79 4.28 -9.96 -8.52
CA ALA A 79 3.05 -9.99 -7.76
C ALA A 79 2.84 -11.36 -7.14
N THR A 80 2.15 -11.42 -6.00
CA THR A 80 1.92 -12.68 -5.26
C THR A 80 0.44 -12.96 -5.03
N LEU A 81 0.07 -14.24 -4.93
CA LEU A 81 -1.23 -14.69 -4.44
C LEU A 81 -1.00 -15.74 -3.36
N GLY A 82 -1.40 -15.45 -2.13
CA GLY A 82 -1.36 -16.41 -1.03
C GLY A 82 -2.73 -17.08 -0.83
N ALA A 83 -2.71 -18.37 -0.49
CA ALA A 83 -3.87 -19.09 0.03
C ALA A 83 -3.42 -19.90 1.24
N THR A 84 -4.26 -19.95 2.28
CA THR A 84 -3.94 -20.62 3.55
C THR A 84 -5.04 -21.61 3.92
N GLY A 85 -4.67 -22.84 4.27
CA GLY A 85 -5.63 -23.89 4.63
C GLY A 85 -4.96 -25.23 4.90
N PRO A 86 -5.74 -26.28 5.22
CA PRO A 86 -5.20 -27.59 5.56
C PRO A 86 -4.91 -28.49 4.34
N ASP A 87 -5.55 -28.24 3.19
CA ASP A 87 -5.51 -29.14 2.02
C ASP A 87 -4.81 -28.47 0.82
N ALA A 88 -3.70 -29.05 0.35
CA ALA A 88 -2.92 -28.47 -0.75
C ALA A 88 -3.66 -28.45 -2.09
N GLY A 89 -4.56 -29.42 -2.34
CA GLY A 89 -5.36 -29.48 -3.55
C GLY A 89 -6.37 -28.33 -3.60
N GLU A 90 -7.07 -28.08 -2.49
CA GLU A 90 -7.97 -26.95 -2.34
C GLU A 90 -7.24 -25.63 -2.56
N LEU A 91 -6.10 -25.44 -1.91
CA LEU A 91 -5.30 -24.22 -2.08
C LEU A 91 -4.90 -24.01 -3.53
N LEU A 92 -4.52 -25.07 -4.25
CA LEU A 92 -4.20 -24.96 -5.67
C LEU A 92 -5.42 -24.53 -6.49
N ARG A 93 -6.61 -25.10 -6.24
CA ARG A 93 -7.84 -24.68 -6.93
C ARG A 93 -8.14 -23.20 -6.69
N GLN A 94 -7.96 -22.72 -5.46
CA GLN A 94 -8.16 -21.32 -5.10
C GLN A 94 -7.17 -20.39 -5.83
N ILE A 95 -5.89 -20.77 -5.89
CA ILE A 95 -4.87 -20.02 -6.61
C ILE A 95 -5.17 -19.98 -8.11
N GLU A 96 -5.53 -21.12 -8.72
CA GLU A 96 -5.79 -21.24 -10.15
C GLU A 96 -7.08 -20.54 -10.57
N ALA A 97 -8.08 -20.44 -9.69
CA ALA A 97 -9.31 -19.69 -9.93
C ALA A 97 -9.06 -18.18 -10.18
N VAL A 98 -7.93 -17.64 -9.73
CA VAL A 98 -7.55 -16.24 -9.97
C VAL A 98 -6.68 -16.13 -11.22
N PRO A 99 -7.15 -15.51 -12.32
CA PRO A 99 -6.36 -15.38 -13.55
C PRO A 99 -5.08 -14.57 -13.34
N PRO A 100 -3.93 -14.95 -13.91
CA PRO A 100 -2.67 -14.18 -13.80
C PRO A 100 -2.81 -12.71 -14.21
N ALA A 101 -3.63 -12.42 -15.22
CA ALA A 101 -3.92 -11.06 -15.67
C ALA A 101 -4.53 -10.16 -14.58
N ARG A 102 -5.22 -10.72 -13.57
CA ARG A 102 -5.79 -9.93 -12.46
C ARG A 102 -4.73 -9.18 -11.66
N HIS A 103 -3.51 -9.71 -11.61
CA HIS A 103 -2.40 -9.15 -10.85
C HIS A 103 -1.80 -7.91 -11.50
N PHE A 104 -1.97 -7.71 -12.80
CA PHE A 104 -1.27 -6.67 -13.54
C PHE A 104 -2.23 -5.76 -14.31
N SER A 105 -1.94 -4.46 -14.30
CA SER A 105 -2.55 -3.53 -15.25
C SER A 105 -1.50 -2.52 -15.68
N ALA A 106 -1.42 -2.24 -16.97
CA ALA A 106 -0.48 -1.27 -17.53
C ALA A 106 -1.23 -0.09 -18.17
N GLY A 107 -0.56 1.04 -18.29
CA GLY A 107 -0.99 2.20 -19.05
C GLY A 107 0.22 3.00 -19.53
N PRO A 108 0.02 4.19 -20.12
CA PRO A 108 1.12 5.00 -20.65
C PRO A 108 2.12 5.36 -19.55
N GLY A 109 3.35 4.81 -19.64
CA GLY A 109 4.44 5.09 -18.71
C GLY A 109 4.34 4.42 -17.34
N TYR A 110 3.39 3.51 -17.10
CA TYR A 110 3.28 2.82 -15.81
C TYR A 110 2.80 1.37 -15.89
N VAL A 111 3.19 0.59 -14.88
CA VAL A 111 2.68 -0.75 -14.60
C VAL A 111 2.25 -0.81 -13.14
N ILE A 112 1.10 -1.44 -12.87
CA ILE A 112 0.62 -1.75 -11.54
C ILE A 112 0.66 -3.27 -11.37
N ALA A 113 1.34 -3.74 -10.33
CA ALA A 113 1.33 -5.12 -9.87
C ALA A 113 0.60 -5.20 -8.52
N ARG A 114 -0.29 -6.19 -8.34
CA ARG A 114 -1.14 -6.34 -7.16
C ARG A 114 -0.95 -7.71 -6.56
N SER A 115 -0.62 -7.75 -5.28
CA SER A 115 -0.53 -8.96 -4.48
C SER A 115 -1.79 -9.14 -3.63
N TYR A 116 -2.27 -10.37 -3.57
CA TYR A 116 -3.52 -10.74 -2.90
C TYR A 116 -3.33 -11.90 -1.93
N GLU A 117 -4.26 -12.00 -0.99
CA GLU A 117 -4.51 -13.20 -0.19
C GLU A 117 -5.93 -13.66 -0.47
N VAL A 118 -6.11 -14.97 -0.64
CA VAL A 118 -7.42 -15.60 -0.73
C VAL A 118 -8.01 -15.70 0.67
N TRP A 119 -9.21 -15.15 0.84
CA TRP A 119 -9.97 -15.22 2.08
C TRP A 119 -11.16 -16.15 1.91
N PRO A 120 -11.22 -17.28 2.62
CA PRO A 120 -12.37 -18.17 2.54
C PRO A 120 -13.58 -17.51 3.23
N ARG A 121 -14.73 -17.51 2.58
CA ARG A 121 -16.03 -17.18 3.19
C ARG A 121 -17.07 -18.24 2.90
N SER A 122 -18.13 -18.23 3.71
CA SER A 122 -19.29 -19.12 3.62
C SER A 122 -19.97 -19.17 2.24
N HIS A 123 -19.79 -18.15 1.41
CA HIS A 123 -20.42 -18.03 0.08
C HIS A 123 -19.42 -17.83 -1.07
N GLY A 124 -18.16 -18.21 -0.88
CA GLY A 124 -17.12 -18.13 -1.91
C GLY A 124 -15.84 -17.46 -1.43
N ASP A 125 -14.78 -17.64 -2.22
CA ASP A 125 -13.47 -17.07 -1.92
C ASP A 125 -13.39 -15.62 -2.38
N GLU A 126 -12.84 -14.76 -1.52
CA GLU A 126 -12.67 -13.35 -1.80
C GLU A 126 -11.19 -12.95 -1.79
N LEU A 127 -10.83 -11.98 -2.63
CA LEU A 127 -9.46 -11.50 -2.73
C LEU A 127 -9.27 -10.24 -1.89
N PHE A 128 -8.36 -10.34 -0.92
CA PHE A 128 -7.90 -9.20 -0.15
C PHE A 128 -6.54 -8.74 -0.68
N MET A 129 -6.47 -7.50 -1.18
CA MET A 129 -5.20 -6.93 -1.63
C MET A 129 -4.31 -6.62 -0.42
N VAL A 130 -3.14 -7.23 -0.36
CA VAL A 130 -2.18 -7.06 0.73
C VAL A 130 -1.05 -6.11 0.36
N ARG A 131 -0.69 -6.06 -0.92
CA ARG A 131 0.37 -5.17 -1.43
C ARG A 131 0.08 -4.80 -2.86
N ALA A 132 0.54 -3.63 -3.28
CA ALA A 132 0.63 -3.28 -4.69
C ALA A 132 1.91 -2.49 -4.96
N LEU A 133 2.42 -2.61 -6.17
CA LEU A 133 3.56 -1.86 -6.67
C LEU A 133 3.14 -1.11 -7.93
N ILE A 134 3.36 0.19 -7.95
CA ILE A 134 3.32 1.02 -9.15
C ILE A 134 4.76 1.23 -9.59
N ALA A 135 5.09 0.76 -10.78
CA ALA A 135 6.37 1.03 -11.42
C ALA A 135 6.17 2.09 -12.51
N VAL A 136 6.98 3.15 -12.43
CA VAL A 136 7.13 4.20 -13.42
C VAL A 136 8.63 4.31 -13.71
N GLU A 137 9.01 4.80 -14.88
CA GLU A 137 10.42 5.06 -15.16
C GLU A 137 11.06 5.95 -14.08
N GLY A 138 12.14 5.49 -13.45
CA GLY A 138 12.82 6.24 -12.39
C GLY A 138 12.24 6.08 -10.98
N LEU A 139 11.06 5.44 -10.81
CA LEU A 139 10.32 5.43 -9.55
C LEU A 139 9.54 4.13 -9.30
N ARG A 140 9.62 3.61 -8.08
CA ARG A 140 8.77 2.53 -7.58
C ARG A 140 7.95 3.02 -6.40
N CYS A 141 6.63 2.86 -6.46
CA CYS A 141 5.71 3.22 -5.37
C CYS A 141 4.99 1.96 -4.89
N GLU A 142 5.34 1.50 -3.70
CA GLU A 142 4.70 0.39 -3.02
C GLU A 142 3.58 0.89 -2.09
N LEU A 143 2.45 0.19 -2.11
CA LEU A 143 1.35 0.34 -1.17
C LEU A 143 1.20 -0.99 -0.43
N ALA A 144 1.42 -1.00 0.88
CA ALA A 144 1.21 -2.16 1.75
C ALA A 144 -0.05 -1.98 2.59
N LEU A 145 -0.96 -2.95 2.54
CA LEU A 145 -2.14 -3.00 3.39
C LEU A 145 -1.87 -3.98 4.53
N ARG A 146 -2.08 -3.54 5.77
CA ARG A 146 -1.97 -4.46 6.90
C ARG A 146 -3.15 -5.42 6.93
N LEU A 147 -2.88 -6.64 7.39
CA LEU A 147 -3.86 -7.72 7.50
C LEU A 147 -5.07 -7.31 8.38
N PRO A 148 -6.27 -7.81 8.07
CA PRO A 148 -7.54 -7.15 8.39
C PRO A 148 -8.07 -7.19 9.83
N ASN A 149 -7.27 -7.52 10.85
CA ASN A 149 -7.76 -7.67 12.23
C ASN A 149 -7.91 -6.35 13.01
N LEU A 150 -7.66 -5.20 12.37
CA LEU A 150 -7.75 -3.89 13.02
C LEU A 150 -8.86 -3.06 12.36
N ARG A 151 -9.82 -2.58 13.17
CA ARG A 151 -10.76 -1.54 12.73
C ARG A 151 -9.93 -0.30 12.44
N SER A 152 -9.98 0.17 11.18
CA SER A 152 -9.19 1.30 10.68
C SER A 152 -7.68 1.04 10.58
N VAL A 153 -7.21 0.70 9.38
CA VAL A 153 -5.78 0.72 9.07
C VAL A 153 -5.55 1.50 7.79
N ALA A 154 -4.65 2.47 7.86
CA ALA A 154 -4.13 3.13 6.68
C ALA A 154 -3.23 2.15 5.90
N GLY A 155 -3.27 2.21 4.57
CA GLY A 155 -2.25 1.58 3.76
C GLY A 155 -0.96 2.38 3.89
N ASP A 156 0.17 1.71 4.14
CA ASP A 156 1.47 2.33 4.20
C ASP A 156 2.00 2.49 2.76
N ILE A 157 2.37 3.70 2.36
CA ILE A 157 2.94 4.00 1.05
C ILE A 157 4.44 4.21 1.21
N ARG A 158 5.22 3.61 0.31
CA ARG A 158 6.67 3.82 0.21
C ARG A 158 7.03 4.06 -1.25
N ILE A 159 7.74 5.15 -1.51
CA ILE A 159 8.23 5.53 -2.82
C ILE A 159 9.75 5.56 -2.80
N GLU A 160 10.35 4.87 -3.75
CA GLU A 160 11.80 4.74 -3.92
C GLU A 160 12.19 5.09 -5.35
N ALA A 161 13.40 5.60 -5.50
CA ALA A 161 14.01 5.76 -6.80
C ALA A 161 14.41 4.39 -7.35
N THR A 162 14.30 4.17 -8.66
CA THR A 162 14.95 3.01 -9.26
C THR A 162 16.48 3.16 -9.16
N PRO A 163 17.25 2.06 -9.18
CA PRO A 163 18.71 2.12 -9.14
C PRO A 163 19.30 3.14 -10.14
N GLY A 164 20.36 3.84 -9.73
CA GLY A 164 21.00 4.89 -10.53
C GLY A 164 20.25 6.23 -10.59
N HIS A 165 19.14 6.37 -9.86
CA HIS A 165 18.37 7.61 -9.80
C HIS A 165 18.22 8.11 -8.37
N ARG A 166 18.07 9.43 -8.24
CA ARG A 166 17.62 10.10 -7.02
C ARG A 166 16.31 10.84 -7.31
N LEU A 167 15.41 10.83 -6.33
CA LEU A 167 14.10 11.49 -6.40
C LEU A 167 13.98 12.61 -5.36
N GLU A 168 13.65 13.80 -5.83
CA GLU A 168 13.31 14.96 -4.99
C GLU A 168 11.83 15.32 -5.17
N LEU A 169 10.95 14.68 -4.40
CA LEU A 169 9.49 14.80 -4.56
C LEU A 169 8.89 15.90 -3.66
N PRO A 170 7.77 16.52 -4.05
CA PRO A 170 7.07 17.45 -3.17
C PRO A 170 6.23 16.68 -2.15
N GLU A 171 6.13 17.18 -0.91
CA GLU A 171 5.34 16.55 0.17
C GLU A 171 3.87 16.34 -0.23
N ASP A 172 3.33 17.18 -1.10
CA ASP A 172 1.93 17.16 -1.52
C ASP A 172 1.67 16.32 -2.78
N LEU A 173 2.68 15.63 -3.33
CA LEU A 173 2.59 14.86 -4.58
C LEU A 173 1.36 13.96 -4.67
N LEU A 174 1.09 13.20 -3.60
CA LEU A 174 -0.07 12.32 -3.52
C LEU A 174 -1.26 13.02 -2.85
N ALA A 175 -1.01 13.92 -1.91
CA ALA A 175 -2.07 14.62 -1.16
C ALA A 175 -2.99 15.47 -2.06
N VAL A 176 -2.50 15.92 -3.22
CA VAL A 176 -3.33 16.60 -4.22
C VAL A 176 -4.42 15.71 -4.86
N LEU A 177 -4.30 14.39 -4.75
CA LEU A 177 -5.29 13.44 -5.28
C LEU A 177 -6.55 13.32 -4.40
N GLY A 178 -6.55 13.86 -3.18
CA GLY A 178 -7.74 13.93 -2.33
C GLY A 178 -7.46 13.84 -0.84
N TRP A 179 -8.53 13.78 -0.05
CA TRP A 179 -8.49 13.73 1.42
C TRP A 179 -7.95 12.43 2.00
N ASP A 180 -8.06 11.34 1.25
CA ASP A 180 -7.59 10.04 1.71
C ASP A 180 -6.07 9.90 1.61
N TRP A 181 -5.42 10.78 0.84
CA TRP A 181 -3.98 10.79 0.63
C TRP A 181 -3.29 11.68 1.65
N VAL A 182 -2.29 11.11 2.31
CA VAL A 182 -1.48 11.80 3.31
C VAL A 182 -0.25 12.38 2.62
N ARG A 183 0.34 13.42 3.21
CA ARG A 183 1.58 14.00 2.68
C ARG A 183 2.70 12.95 2.64
N LEU A 184 3.62 13.12 1.70
CA LEU A 184 4.88 12.41 1.68
C LEU A 184 5.84 13.02 2.69
N GLU A 185 6.54 12.16 3.40
CA GLU A 185 7.63 12.50 4.31
C GLU A 185 8.90 11.82 3.82
N ARG A 186 9.99 12.58 3.72
CA ARG A 186 11.28 12.00 3.34
C ARG A 186 11.87 11.24 4.52
N LYS A 187 12.21 9.96 4.31
CA LYS A 187 12.90 9.10 5.28
C LYS A 187 14.08 8.40 4.62
N ARG A 188 15.29 8.88 4.93
CA ARG A 188 16.56 8.37 4.36
C ARG A 188 16.47 8.33 2.82
N ASP A 189 16.43 7.13 2.25
CA ASP A 189 16.46 6.87 0.81
C ASP A 189 15.06 6.67 0.18
N ALA A 190 13.99 6.87 0.97
CA ALA A 190 12.62 6.72 0.50
C ALA A 190 11.71 7.86 0.94
N TRP A 191 10.61 8.01 0.22
CA TRP A 191 9.49 8.86 0.60
C TRP A 191 8.36 7.98 1.13
N VAL A 192 7.84 8.29 2.31
CA VAL A 192 6.75 7.51 2.92
C VAL A 192 5.50 8.34 3.04
N SER A 193 4.34 7.71 2.88
CA SER A 193 3.03 8.33 3.09
C SER A 193 2.05 7.26 3.57
N LYS A 194 0.80 7.64 3.74
CA LYS A 194 -0.31 6.77 4.10
C LYS A 194 -1.51 7.03 3.19
N LEU A 195 -2.27 5.97 2.95
CA LEU A 195 -3.57 6.01 2.30
C LEU A 195 -4.64 5.67 3.33
N ARG A 196 -5.55 6.60 3.62
CA ARG A 196 -6.68 6.36 4.52
C ARG A 196 -7.67 5.42 3.83
N LEU A 197 -7.83 4.22 4.38
CA LEU A 197 -8.74 3.20 3.87
C LEU A 197 -9.84 2.92 4.89
N ARG A 198 -11.02 3.48 4.64
CA ARG A 198 -12.19 3.33 5.52
C ARG A 198 -12.99 2.07 5.16
N GLY A 199 -13.63 1.48 6.17
CA GLY A 199 -14.55 0.35 6.02
C GLY A 199 -13.97 -1.02 6.36
N VAL A 200 -14.77 -2.05 6.08
CA VAL A 200 -14.42 -3.48 6.26
C VAL A 200 -13.37 -3.93 5.24
N ALA A 201 -12.71 -5.06 5.50
CA ALA A 201 -11.53 -5.53 4.75
C ALA A 201 -11.69 -5.47 3.22
N LEU A 202 -12.75 -6.05 2.66
CA LEU A 202 -12.96 -6.08 1.21
C LEU A 202 -13.20 -4.70 0.60
N ALA A 203 -14.00 -3.88 1.29
CA ALA A 203 -14.23 -2.51 0.85
C ALA A 203 -12.94 -1.70 0.87
N ARG A 204 -11.99 -2.01 1.77
CA ARG A 204 -10.65 -1.41 1.76
C ARG A 204 -9.83 -1.90 0.56
N SER A 205 -9.86 -3.19 0.26
CA SER A 205 -9.21 -3.77 -0.92
C SER A 205 -9.68 -3.05 -2.21
N ALA A 206 -10.99 -2.97 -2.43
CA ALA A 206 -11.57 -2.29 -3.59
C ALA A 206 -11.23 -0.80 -3.66
N ARG A 207 -11.27 -0.08 -2.52
CA ARG A 207 -10.88 1.34 -2.45
C ARG A 207 -9.40 1.54 -2.76
N ALA A 208 -8.54 0.65 -2.28
CA ALA A 208 -7.12 0.70 -2.55
C ALA A 208 -6.83 0.42 -4.03
N GLU A 209 -7.51 -0.54 -4.67
CA GLU A 209 -7.42 -0.75 -6.11
C GLU A 209 -7.83 0.50 -6.92
N ALA A 210 -8.94 1.14 -6.55
CA ALA A 210 -9.39 2.38 -7.19
C ALA A 210 -8.43 3.55 -6.94
N ALA A 211 -7.77 3.59 -5.79
CA ALA A 211 -6.73 4.57 -5.49
C ALA A 211 -5.49 4.37 -6.38
N LEU A 212 -5.05 3.12 -6.57
CA LEU A 212 -3.93 2.79 -7.45
C LEU A 212 -4.20 3.18 -8.91
N GLN A 213 -5.43 2.93 -9.40
CA GLN A 213 -5.85 3.32 -10.76
C GLN A 213 -5.80 4.83 -10.99
N ARG A 214 -5.94 5.64 -9.92
CA ARG A 214 -5.77 7.11 -10.01
C ARG A 214 -4.32 7.55 -9.81
N ALA A 215 -3.60 6.91 -8.91
CA ALA A 215 -2.24 7.28 -8.56
C ALA A 215 -1.22 6.94 -9.65
N ALA A 216 -1.35 5.80 -10.32
CA ALA A 216 -0.39 5.38 -11.34
C ALA A 216 -0.29 6.36 -12.55
N PRO A 217 -1.40 6.74 -13.22
CA PRO A 217 -1.32 7.74 -14.30
C PRO A 217 -0.90 9.12 -13.80
N HIS A 218 -1.21 9.46 -12.54
CA HIS A 218 -0.75 10.70 -11.93
C HIS A 218 0.78 10.70 -11.76
N LEU A 219 1.35 9.64 -11.19
CA LEU A 219 2.79 9.51 -11.00
C LEU A 219 3.55 9.51 -12.33
N ALA A 220 3.06 8.77 -13.33
CA ALA A 220 3.63 8.77 -14.68
C ALA A 220 3.70 10.18 -15.26
N ARG A 221 2.57 10.88 -15.28
CA ARG A 221 2.49 12.25 -15.81
C ARG A 221 3.37 13.22 -15.04
N VAL A 222 3.35 13.18 -13.71
CA VAL A 222 4.15 14.11 -12.90
C VAL A 222 5.64 13.91 -13.16
N LEU A 223 6.10 12.67 -13.34
CA LEU A 223 7.51 12.39 -13.62
C LEU A 223 7.95 12.74 -15.03
N GLU A 224 7.04 12.75 -16.00
CA GLU A 224 7.28 13.26 -17.36
C GLU A 224 7.29 14.80 -17.40
N GLU A 225 6.49 15.44 -16.56
CA GLU A 225 6.38 16.91 -16.51
C GLU A 225 7.48 17.56 -15.65
N SER A 226 7.84 18.80 -15.98
CA SER A 226 8.70 19.62 -15.10
C SER A 226 8.00 19.93 -13.76
N PRO A 227 8.76 20.11 -12.66
CA PRO A 227 8.21 20.51 -11.36
C PRO A 227 7.39 21.81 -11.37
N ALA A 228 7.71 22.73 -12.27
CA ALA A 228 6.96 23.97 -12.49
C ALA A 228 5.54 23.71 -13.03
N ARG A 229 5.39 22.78 -13.99
CA ARG A 229 4.09 22.43 -14.58
C ARG A 229 3.18 21.74 -13.56
N PHE A 230 3.73 20.83 -12.74
CA PHE A 230 2.99 20.25 -11.62
C PHE A 230 2.43 21.32 -10.68
N HIS A 231 3.25 22.31 -10.30
CA HIS A 231 2.82 23.40 -9.44
C HIS A 231 1.67 24.21 -10.06
N GLN A 232 1.76 24.56 -11.34
CA GLN A 232 0.71 25.30 -12.03
C GLN A 232 -0.59 24.50 -12.12
N ARG A 233 -0.51 23.24 -12.56
CA ARG A 233 -1.67 22.36 -12.74
C ARG A 233 -2.40 22.06 -11.43
N HIS A 234 -1.66 21.88 -10.34
CA HIS A 234 -2.21 21.47 -9.05
C HIS A 234 -2.31 22.62 -8.04
N LEU A 235 -2.12 23.88 -8.42
CA LEU A 235 -2.05 25.02 -7.50
C LEU A 235 -3.21 25.06 -6.49
N ALA A 236 -4.45 24.94 -6.97
CA ALA A 236 -5.64 24.94 -6.11
C ALA A 236 -5.67 23.72 -5.17
N ALA A 237 -5.32 22.53 -5.67
CA ALA A 237 -5.25 21.31 -4.86
C ALA A 237 -4.16 21.41 -3.78
N ARG A 238 -3.01 22.02 -4.11
CA ARG A 238 -1.91 22.27 -3.16
C ARG A 238 -2.33 23.24 -2.05
N TRP A 239 -3.06 24.30 -2.39
CA TRP A 239 -3.69 25.17 -1.40
C TRP A 239 -4.70 24.41 -0.53
N GLY A 240 -5.51 23.54 -1.13
CA GLY A 240 -6.38 22.64 -0.40
C GLY A 240 -5.61 21.78 0.61
N VAL A 241 -4.46 21.22 0.22
CA VAL A 241 -3.58 20.46 1.14
C VAL A 241 -3.11 21.35 2.29
N THR A 242 -2.63 22.57 2.03
CA THR A 242 -2.19 23.54 3.05
C THR A 242 -3.32 23.89 4.01
N LEU A 243 -4.52 24.17 3.51
CA LEU A 243 -5.69 24.48 4.34
C LEU A 243 -6.07 23.29 5.22
N ARG A 244 -6.10 22.08 4.67
CA ARG A 244 -6.36 20.84 5.43
C ARG A 244 -5.36 20.64 6.56
N ARG A 245 -4.08 20.92 6.31
CA ARG A 245 -3.02 20.84 7.34
C ARG A 245 -3.19 21.87 8.45
N SER A 246 -3.79 23.03 8.14
CA SER A 246 -4.04 24.06 9.16
C SER A 246 -5.23 23.74 10.09
N ILE A 247 -6.07 22.76 9.76
CA ILE A 247 -7.30 22.45 10.53
C ILE A 247 -7.01 22.22 12.02
N PRO A 248 -6.06 21.35 12.43
CA PRO A 248 -5.81 21.12 13.86
C PRO A 248 -5.34 22.39 14.57
N THR A 249 -4.37 23.11 14.00
CA THR A 249 -3.83 24.35 14.56
C THR A 249 -4.91 25.44 14.66
N ALA A 250 -5.72 25.61 13.61
CA ALA A 250 -6.83 26.57 13.60
C ALA A 250 -7.91 26.19 14.61
N THR A 251 -8.21 24.90 14.78
CA THR A 251 -9.15 24.41 15.80
C THR A 251 -8.64 24.74 17.21
N ALA A 252 -7.36 24.49 17.49
CA ALA A 252 -6.75 24.80 18.78
C ALA A 252 -6.77 26.31 19.07
N LEU A 253 -6.37 27.14 18.10
CA LEU A 253 -6.42 28.60 18.24
C LEU A 253 -7.86 29.11 18.41
N GLY A 254 -8.82 28.53 17.69
CA GLY A 254 -10.24 28.83 17.82
C GLY A 254 -10.79 28.48 19.20
N MET A 255 -10.38 27.35 19.78
CA MET A 255 -10.75 26.98 21.16
C MET A 255 -10.18 27.97 22.18
N ILE A 256 -8.91 28.38 22.04
CA ILE A 256 -8.27 29.37 22.92
C ILE A 256 -8.98 30.73 22.79
N GLY A 257 -9.19 31.21 21.57
CA GLY A 257 -9.87 32.47 21.30
C GLY A 257 -11.31 32.46 21.82
N GLY A 258 -12.03 31.36 21.60
CA GLY A 258 -13.38 31.14 22.13
C GLY A 258 -13.42 31.22 23.65
N ALA A 259 -12.52 30.54 24.36
CA ALA A 259 -12.46 30.60 25.82
C ALA A 259 -12.22 32.02 26.37
N LEU A 260 -11.44 32.85 25.65
CA LEU A 260 -11.13 34.22 26.08
C LEU A 260 -12.20 35.26 25.70
N LEU A 261 -12.92 35.05 24.59
CA LEU A 261 -13.89 36.00 24.06
C LEU A 261 -15.31 35.72 24.54
N LEU A 262 -15.67 34.44 24.75
CA LEU A 262 -17.05 34.06 25.06
C LEU A 262 -17.58 34.66 26.38
N PRO A 263 -16.80 34.75 27.48
CA PRO A 263 -17.26 35.44 28.69
C PRO A 263 -17.44 36.95 28.51
N ARG A 264 -16.78 37.55 27.51
CA ARG A 264 -16.84 39.00 27.25
C ARG A 264 -18.01 39.37 26.34
N LEU A 265 -18.46 38.44 25.50
CA LEU A 265 -19.50 38.66 24.50
C LEU A 265 -20.88 38.17 24.96
N PHE A 266 -20.94 37.30 25.98
CA PHE A 266 -22.18 36.70 26.44
C PHE A 266 -22.29 36.76 27.97
N ASP A 267 -23.42 37.29 28.44
CA ASP A 267 -23.75 37.36 29.85
C ASP A 267 -24.06 35.95 30.39
N ALA A 268 -23.28 35.48 31.36
CA ALA A 268 -23.25 34.06 31.74
C ALA A 268 -24.56 33.56 32.37
N GLN A 269 -25.34 34.47 32.98
CA GLN A 269 -26.60 34.14 33.66
C GLN A 269 -27.80 33.97 32.72
N ALA A 270 -27.80 34.59 31.53
CA ALA A 270 -28.97 34.58 30.64
C ALA A 270 -29.09 33.31 29.77
N ARG A 271 -28.03 32.50 29.64
CA ARG A 271 -27.98 31.36 28.69
C ARG A 271 -27.23 30.14 29.24
N ALA A 272 -27.63 29.65 30.42
CA ALA A 272 -27.04 28.48 31.07
C ALA A 272 -26.96 27.22 30.18
N GLY A 273 -27.98 26.97 29.33
CA GLY A 273 -27.99 25.84 28.39
C GLY A 273 -26.94 25.95 27.27
N LEU A 274 -26.62 27.17 26.82
CA LEU A 274 -25.58 27.42 25.80
C LEU A 274 -24.19 27.16 26.38
N TRP A 275 -23.96 27.54 27.64
CA TRP A 275 -22.72 27.26 28.36
C TRP A 275 -22.50 25.76 28.57
N MET A 276 -23.56 25.01 28.88
CA MET A 276 -23.49 23.55 28.98
C MET A 276 -23.16 22.90 27.62
N ALA A 277 -23.81 23.35 26.53
CA ALA A 277 -23.52 22.85 25.18
C ALA A 277 -22.07 23.15 24.75
N LEU A 278 -21.56 24.35 25.06
CA LEU A 278 -20.19 24.75 24.73
C LEU A 278 -19.14 23.96 25.53
N HIS A 279 -19.45 23.53 26.75
CA HIS A 279 -18.56 22.66 27.53
C HIS A 279 -18.32 21.30 26.83
N TYR A 280 -19.31 20.79 26.09
CA TYR A 280 -19.17 19.54 25.34
C TYR A 280 -18.51 19.71 23.97
N VAL A 281 -18.33 20.94 23.46
CA VAL A 281 -17.73 21.20 22.15
C VAL A 281 -16.28 20.72 22.07
N PRO A 282 -15.38 20.99 23.04
CA PRO A 282 -14.03 20.43 23.05
C PRO A 282 -14.02 18.89 23.04
N ILE A 283 -14.93 18.25 23.78
CA ILE A 283 -15.05 16.78 23.84
C ILE A 283 -15.51 16.24 22.48
N ALA A 284 -16.51 16.87 21.85
CA ALA A 284 -16.99 16.48 20.53
C ALA A 284 -15.94 16.68 19.44
N LEU A 285 -15.17 17.78 19.50
CA LEU A 285 -14.05 18.05 18.59
C LEU A 285 -12.92 17.04 18.76
N LEU A 286 -12.58 16.69 20.00
CA LEU A 286 -11.59 15.64 20.29
C LEU A 286 -12.08 14.26 19.81
N ALA A 287 -13.35 13.94 20.03
CA ALA A 287 -13.94 12.69 19.52
C ALA A 287 -13.95 12.64 17.99
N LEU A 288 -14.21 13.76 17.32
CA LEU A 288 -14.14 13.88 15.86
C LEU A 288 -12.70 13.78 15.34
N SER A 289 -11.72 14.35 16.06
CA SER A 289 -10.32 14.26 15.67
C SER A 289 -9.79 12.82 15.75
N PHE A 290 -10.20 12.02 16.74
CA PHE A 290 -9.86 10.59 16.78
C PHE A 290 -10.51 9.77 15.65
N ARG A 291 -11.62 10.23 15.07
CA ARG A 291 -12.18 9.61 13.84
C ARG A 291 -11.38 9.97 12.59
N LEU A 292 -10.62 11.06 12.62
CA LEU A 292 -9.66 11.43 11.57
C LEU A 292 -8.34 10.71 11.90
N GLN A 293 -8.11 9.58 11.24
CA GLN A 293 -7.12 8.53 11.56
C GLN A 293 -5.62 8.93 11.50
N GLU A 294 -5.27 10.19 11.76
CA GLU A 294 -3.89 10.63 11.93
C GLU A 294 -3.76 11.48 13.18
N MET A 295 -2.68 11.27 13.93
CA MET A 295 -2.30 12.19 14.99
C MET A 295 -2.23 13.59 14.38
N SER A 296 -3.08 14.49 14.86
CA SER A 296 -3.08 15.88 14.45
C SER A 296 -1.70 16.46 14.73
N GLN A 297 -0.89 16.59 13.68
CA GLN A 297 0.37 17.30 13.75
C GLN A 297 0.04 18.79 13.80
N PHE A 298 0.31 19.41 14.95
CA PHE A 298 0.20 20.86 15.10
C PHE A 298 1.45 21.49 14.49
N GLU A 299 1.32 21.94 13.26
CA GLU A 299 2.38 22.63 12.53
C GLU A 299 1.81 23.87 11.85
N ILE A 300 2.69 24.82 11.53
CA ILE A 300 2.38 25.93 10.62
C ILE A 300 2.73 25.44 9.22
N PRO A 301 1.74 25.16 8.35
CA PRO A 301 2.02 24.57 7.05
C PRO A 301 2.76 25.58 6.17
N ARG A 302 3.80 25.10 5.48
CA ARG A 302 4.51 25.90 4.48
C ARG A 302 3.58 26.18 3.31
N TRP A 303 3.69 27.39 2.77
CA TRP A 303 2.88 27.82 1.63
C TRP A 303 3.33 27.05 0.38
N PRO A 304 2.42 26.74 -0.55
CA PRO A 304 2.77 26.03 -1.78
C PRO A 304 3.66 26.93 -2.65
N ARG A 305 4.96 26.65 -2.67
CA ARG A 305 5.93 27.39 -3.49
C ARG A 305 6.24 26.62 -4.77
N LYS A 306 6.53 27.37 -5.83
CA LYS A 306 7.04 26.81 -7.09
C LYS A 306 8.40 26.12 -6.81
N PRO A 307 8.56 24.83 -7.13
CA PRO A 307 9.85 24.17 -7.01
C PRO A 307 10.88 24.83 -7.93
N ARG A 308 12.13 24.93 -7.47
CA ARG A 308 13.26 25.43 -8.29
C ARG A 308 13.93 24.33 -9.13
N LEU A 309 13.51 23.09 -8.95
CA LEU A 309 14.01 21.93 -9.66
C LEU A 309 13.56 21.97 -11.12
N GLU A 310 14.46 21.60 -12.04
CA GLU A 310 14.13 21.44 -13.46
C GLU A 310 13.47 20.09 -13.75
N ARG A 311 13.88 19.05 -13.02
CA ARG A 311 13.38 17.68 -13.12
C ARG A 311 13.21 17.06 -11.74
N TRP A 312 12.32 16.08 -11.64
CA TRP A 312 12.11 15.29 -10.42
C TRP A 312 13.17 14.20 -10.20
N ARG A 313 13.83 13.81 -11.30
CA ARG A 313 14.78 12.72 -11.40
C ARG A 313 16.16 13.28 -11.69
N GLU A 314 17.11 12.95 -10.84
CA GLU A 314 18.53 13.23 -11.07
C GLU A 314 19.27 11.89 -11.24
N PRO A 315 20.01 11.70 -12.34
CA PRO A 315 20.86 10.53 -12.49
C PRO A 315 21.97 10.60 -11.45
N VAL A 316 22.16 9.52 -10.70
CA VAL A 316 23.28 9.37 -9.79
C VAL A 316 24.35 8.58 -10.52
N ALA A 317 25.57 9.13 -10.60
CA ALA A 317 26.71 8.37 -11.09
C ALA A 317 26.88 7.13 -10.19
N LEU A 318 26.66 5.95 -10.76
CA LEU A 318 27.00 4.70 -10.08
C LEU A 318 28.51 4.74 -9.81
N PRO A 319 28.96 4.40 -8.59
CA PRO A 319 30.39 4.33 -8.32
C PRO A 319 31.05 3.36 -9.32
N PRO A 320 32.23 3.70 -9.88
CA PRO A 320 32.91 2.85 -10.85
C PRO A 320 33.22 1.50 -10.19
N GLY A 321 32.59 0.42 -10.65
CA GLY A 321 32.85 -0.94 -10.12
C GLY A 321 31.71 -1.96 -10.18
N THR A 322 30.49 -1.59 -10.60
CA THR A 322 29.42 -2.59 -10.84
C THR A 322 29.22 -2.81 -12.33
N SER A 323 30.19 -3.44 -12.99
CA SER A 323 29.92 -4.14 -14.25
C SER A 323 29.16 -5.42 -13.88
N THR A 324 27.89 -5.48 -14.26
CA THR A 324 27.15 -6.73 -14.35
C THR A 324 27.81 -7.63 -15.39
N GLY A 325 28.49 -8.66 -14.91
CA GLY A 325 28.70 -9.91 -15.66
C GLY A 325 27.54 -10.85 -15.43
#